data_AF-A0A971B0R5-F1
#
_entry.id   AF-A0A971B0R5-F1
#
_cell.length_a   1.000
_cell.length_b   1.000
_cell.length_c   1.000
_cell.angle_alpha   90.00
_cell.angle_beta   90.00
_cell.angle_gamma   90.00
#
_symmetry.space_group_name_H-M   'P 1'
#
loop_
_entity.id
_entity.type
_entity.pdbx_description
1 polymer ?
#
loop_
_entity_poly.entity_id
_entity_poly.type
_entity_poly.pdbx_seq_one_letter_code
_entity_poly.pdbx_strand_id
1 'polypeptide(L)'
;MSKKVLKTPDYRRVELDGVEYVILRESIFEELCRRAEVGLEATVEPGAEADALDGATLAEKLVRRRRASGLSQAELARRAGIRPETLNRIERGRTTPDFATVRKLVLAMNAAEEAAAQTSLADASRENESTKRTQKQE
;
A
#
# COMPACT_ATOMS: atom_id res chain seq x y z
N MET A 1 41.20 4.58 26.37
CA MET A 1 40.14 4.49 25.33
C MET A 1 38.82 4.13 26.01
N SER A 2 38.00 5.12 26.33
CA SER A 2 36.76 4.92 27.10
C SER A 2 35.65 4.41 26.18
N LYS A 3 35.16 3.19 26.40
CA LYS A 3 33.98 2.65 25.70
C LYS A 3 32.77 3.53 26.00
N LYS A 4 32.25 4.22 25.00
CA LYS A 4 31.01 4.99 25.08
C LYS A 4 29.87 3.98 25.24
N VAL A 5 29.29 3.88 26.44
CA VAL A 5 28.09 3.06 26.68
C VAL A 5 26.95 3.72 25.90
N LEU A 6 26.49 3.07 24.82
CA LEU A 6 25.33 3.52 24.07
C LEU A 6 24.10 3.30 24.96
N LYS A 7 23.42 4.39 25.35
CA LYS A 7 22.10 4.28 25.99
C LYS A 7 21.13 3.70 24.97
N THR A 8 20.55 2.55 25.26
CA THR A 8 19.47 1.97 24.47
C THR A 8 18.17 2.68 24.80
N PRO A 9 17.55 3.38 23.83
CA PRO A 9 16.21 3.91 24.04
C PRO A 9 15.22 2.76 24.25
N ASP A 10 14.18 3.02 25.04
CA ASP A 10 13.02 2.14 25.13
C ASP A 10 12.17 2.32 23.87
N TYR A 11 11.99 1.25 23.11
CA TYR A 11 11.22 1.24 21.87
C TYR A 11 10.57 -0.12 21.63
N ARG A 12 9.49 -0.12 20.85
CA ARG A 12 8.82 -1.33 20.36
C ARG A 12 8.95 -1.41 18.84
N ARG A 13 9.09 -2.62 18.28
CA ARG A 13 8.98 -2.84 16.84
C ARG A 13 7.58 -3.33 16.48
N VAL A 14 7.04 -2.84 15.38
CA VAL A 14 5.74 -3.25 14.84
C VAL A 14 5.86 -3.39 13.34
N GLU A 15 5.38 -4.49 12.77
CA GLU A 15 5.26 -4.65 11.33
C GLU A 15 3.86 -4.21 10.88
N LEU A 16 3.79 -3.27 9.93
CA LEU A 16 2.55 -2.82 9.30
C LEU A 16 2.75 -2.83 7.78
N ASP A 17 1.88 -3.56 7.07
CA ASP A 17 1.93 -3.69 5.60
C ASP A 17 3.32 -4.11 5.04
N GLY A 18 4.03 -5.00 5.76
CA GLY A 18 5.37 -5.45 5.39
C GLY A 18 6.50 -4.44 5.64
N VAL A 19 6.21 -3.36 6.37
CA VAL A 19 7.19 -2.34 6.78
C VAL A 19 7.39 -2.44 8.29
N GLU A 20 8.64 -2.57 8.72
CA GLU A 20 9.00 -2.55 10.14
C GLU A 20 9.08 -1.11 10.66
N TYR A 21 8.26 -0.80 11.66
CA TYR A 21 8.25 0.48 12.35
C TYR A 21 8.88 0.34 13.73
N VAL A 22 9.61 1.39 14.13
CA VAL A 22 10.06 1.57 15.52
C VAL A 22 9.15 2.61 16.18
N ILE A 23 8.44 2.19 17.24
CA ILE A 23 7.64 3.06 18.10
C ILE A 23 8.49 3.42 19.31
N LEU A 24 8.76 4.71 19.47
CA LEU A 24 9.48 5.26 20.62
C LEU A 24 8.64 6.32 21.32
N ARG A 25 8.96 6.58 22.60
CA ARG A 25 8.34 7.71 23.32
C ARG A 25 8.74 9.03 22.66
N GLU A 26 7.80 9.97 22.62
CA GLU A 26 8.00 11.31 22.05
C GLU A 26 9.25 12.01 22.60
N SER A 27 9.45 11.97 23.92
CA SER A 27 10.63 12.56 24.56
C SER A 27 11.98 11.95 24.11
N ILE A 28 11.98 10.67 23.71
CA ILE A 28 13.16 10.02 23.14
C ILE A 28 13.37 10.50 21.71
N PHE A 29 12.29 10.65 20.95
CA PHE A 29 12.31 11.08 19.57
C PHE A 29 12.86 12.50 19.44
N GLU A 30 12.33 13.43 20.23
CA GLU A 30 12.81 14.82 20.29
C GLU A 30 14.30 14.91 20.64
N GLU A 31 14.76 14.10 21.59
CA GLU A 31 16.18 14.05 21.98
C GLU A 31 17.04 13.49 20.85
N LEU A 32 16.57 12.47 20.12
CA LEU A 32 17.27 11.94 18.95
C LEU A 32 17.35 12.99 17.83
N CYS A 33 16.25 13.67 17.52
CA CYS A 33 16.22 14.75 16.52
C CYS A 33 17.17 15.88 16.90
N ARG A 34 17.12 16.34 18.16
CA ARG A 34 18.01 17.38 18.69
C ARG A 34 19.48 17.00 18.54
N ARG A 35 19.84 15.76 18.90
CA ARG A 35 21.23 15.28 18.85
C ARG A 35 21.72 14.98 17.43
N ALA A 36 20.81 14.65 16.52
CA ALA A 36 21.11 14.41 15.12
C ALA A 36 21.08 15.71 14.28
N GLU A 37 20.81 16.86 14.91
CA GLU A 37 20.60 18.15 14.23
C GLU A 37 19.52 18.09 13.14
N VAL A 38 18.52 17.23 13.34
CA VAL A 38 17.38 17.08 12.43
C VAL A 38 16.25 17.99 12.90
N GLY A 39 15.89 18.97 12.08
CA GLY A 39 14.72 19.80 12.28
C GLY A 39 13.43 19.00 12.09
N LEU A 40 12.58 18.99 13.11
CA LEU A 40 11.21 18.53 12.99
C LEU A 40 10.39 19.63 12.30
N GLU A 41 10.31 19.63 10.98
CA GLU A 41 9.30 20.44 10.30
C GLU A 41 7.92 19.87 10.63
N ALA A 42 7.28 20.46 11.66
CA ALA A 42 5.97 20.06 12.17
C ALA A 42 4.80 20.37 11.22
N THR A 43 5.07 20.57 9.93
CA THR A 43 4.08 20.82 8.90
C THR A 43 4.49 20.08 7.65
N VAL A 44 4.12 18.81 7.58
CA VAL A 44 4.06 18.12 6.28
C VAL A 44 2.88 18.77 5.54
N GLU A 45 3.17 19.79 4.74
CA GLU A 45 2.23 20.28 3.75
C GLU A 45 1.77 19.08 2.92
N PRO A 46 0.45 18.82 2.77
CA PRO A 46 -0.06 17.71 1.98
C PRO A 46 0.33 17.91 0.50
N GLY A 47 1.51 17.42 0.12
CA GLY A 47 2.12 17.63 -1.19
C GLY A 47 3.64 17.85 -1.19
N ALA A 48 4.29 18.04 -0.04
CA ALA A 48 5.75 17.99 0.04
C ALA A 48 6.22 16.52 -0.01
N GLU A 49 7.18 16.23 -0.88
CA GLU A 49 7.68 14.89 -1.17
C GLU A 49 8.11 14.19 0.12
N ALA A 50 7.32 13.18 0.51
CA ALA A 50 7.69 12.22 1.53
C ALA A 50 8.75 11.29 0.94
N ASP A 51 9.97 11.80 0.79
CA ASP A 51 11.12 10.99 0.43
C ASP A 51 12.27 11.35 1.37
N ALA A 52 12.51 10.47 2.34
CA ALA A 52 13.86 10.28 2.86
C ALA A 52 14.02 9.06 3.79
N LEU A 53 12.99 8.55 4.47
CA LEU A 53 13.27 7.58 5.54
C LEU A 53 12.58 6.22 5.51
N ASP A 54 11.31 6.04 5.10
CA ASP A 54 10.76 4.68 4.95
C ASP A 54 9.46 4.65 4.13
N GLY A 55 9.49 4.02 2.96
CA GLY A 55 8.31 3.47 2.29
C GLY A 55 7.73 4.27 1.12
N ALA A 56 7.31 3.53 0.10
CA ALA A 56 6.58 4.06 -1.05
C ALA A 56 5.36 4.90 -0.60
N THR A 57 5.14 6.04 -1.26
CA THR A 57 4.04 6.96 -0.93
C THR A 57 2.68 6.24 -1.09
N LEU A 58 1.63 6.73 -0.42
CA LEU A 58 0.27 6.19 -0.58
C LEU A 58 -0.14 6.13 -2.07
N ALA A 59 0.23 7.15 -2.84
CA ALA A 59 -0.03 7.22 -4.27
C ALA A 59 0.65 6.06 -5.01
N GLU A 60 1.93 5.78 -4.72
CA GLU A 60 2.67 4.68 -5.34
C GLU A 60 2.11 3.32 -4.96
N LYS A 61 1.78 3.11 -3.68
CA LYS A 61 1.13 1.88 -3.21
C LYS A 61 -0.20 1.64 -3.94
N LEU A 62 -0.99 2.69 -4.10
CA LEU A 62 -2.27 2.64 -4.82
C LEU A 62 -2.07 2.30 -6.31
N VAL A 63 -1.13 2.94 -6.98
CA VAL A 63 -0.81 2.70 -8.40
C VAL A 63 -0.34 1.26 -8.61
N ARG A 64 0.59 0.78 -7.77
CA ARG A 64 1.11 -0.59 -7.86
C ARG A 64 -0.01 -1.61 -7.70
N ARG A 65 -0.83 -1.44 -6.65
CA ARG A 65 -1.94 -2.38 -6.39
C ARG A 65 -2.97 -2.36 -7.51
N ARG A 66 -3.42 -1.19 -7.97
CA ARG A 66 -4.37 -1.08 -9.08
C ARG A 66 -3.90 -1.84 -10.32
N ARG A 67 -2.62 -1.71 -10.67
CA ARG A 67 -2.01 -2.41 -11.80
C ARG A 67 -1.97 -3.92 -11.56
N ALA A 68 -1.63 -4.36 -10.35
CA ALA A 68 -1.66 -5.78 -9.99
C ALA A 68 -3.07 -6.38 -10.07
N SER A 69 -4.12 -5.61 -9.74
CA SER A 69 -5.51 -6.02 -9.90
C SER A 69 -6.01 -5.94 -11.37
N GLY A 70 -5.16 -5.59 -12.34
CA GLY A 70 -5.51 -5.52 -13.76
C GLY A 70 -6.45 -4.36 -14.15
N LEU A 71 -6.63 -3.38 -13.27
CA LEU A 71 -7.60 -2.30 -13.47
C LEU A 71 -6.97 -1.08 -14.15
N SER A 72 -7.69 -0.51 -15.11
CA SER A 72 -7.40 0.86 -15.56
C SER A 72 -7.83 1.87 -14.49
N GLN A 73 -7.32 3.09 -14.58
CA GLN A 73 -7.72 4.17 -13.67
C GLN A 73 -9.23 4.47 -13.78
N ALA A 74 -9.76 4.52 -15.00
CA ALA A 74 -11.19 4.72 -15.23
C ALA A 74 -12.04 3.57 -14.68
N GLU A 75 -11.55 2.33 -14.76
CA GLU A 75 -12.24 1.17 -14.21
C GLU A 75 -12.27 1.20 -12.68
N LEU A 76 -11.13 1.45 -12.03
CA LEU A 76 -11.07 1.56 -10.58
C LEU A 76 -11.95 2.70 -10.06
N ALA A 77 -11.90 3.87 -10.70
CA ALA A 77 -12.73 5.01 -10.31
C ALA A 77 -14.22 4.69 -10.40
N ARG A 78 -14.64 4.02 -11.48
CA ARG A 78 -16.03 3.60 -11.68
C ARG A 78 -16.48 2.61 -10.61
N ARG A 79 -15.68 1.58 -10.32
CA ARG A 79 -15.97 0.57 -9.28
C ARG A 79 -16.00 1.17 -7.88
N ALA A 80 -15.13 2.14 -7.60
CA ALA A 80 -15.07 2.83 -6.33
C ALA A 80 -16.12 3.94 -6.18
N GLY A 81 -16.87 4.26 -7.24
CA GLY A 81 -17.89 5.33 -7.22
C GLY A 81 -17.29 6.73 -7.04
N ILE A 82 -16.11 6.97 -7.62
CA ILE A 82 -15.44 8.29 -7.62
C ILE A 82 -15.18 8.77 -9.05
N ARG A 83 -14.91 10.07 -9.22
CA ARG A 83 -14.57 10.62 -10.53
C ARG A 83 -13.15 10.15 -10.94
N PRO A 84 -12.93 9.79 -12.23
CA PRO A 84 -11.59 9.44 -12.72
C PRO A 84 -10.53 10.51 -12.49
N GLU A 85 -10.92 11.79 -12.59
CA GLU A 85 -10.05 12.94 -12.28
C GLU A 85 -9.61 12.96 -10.80
N THR A 86 -10.51 12.59 -9.88
CA THR A 86 -10.18 12.48 -8.45
C THR A 86 -9.14 11.40 -8.23
N LEU A 87 -9.32 10.22 -8.82
CA LEU A 87 -8.32 9.14 -8.75
C LEU A 87 -6.99 9.55 -9.38
N ASN A 88 -7.02 10.30 -10.48
CA ASN A 88 -5.83 10.85 -11.13
C ASN A 88 -5.02 11.75 -10.20
N ARG A 89 -5.70 12.67 -9.51
CA ARG A 89 -5.07 13.56 -8.55
C ARG A 89 -4.47 12.80 -7.36
N ILE A 90 -5.15 11.77 -6.87
CA ILE A 90 -4.68 10.89 -5.79
C ILE A 90 -3.43 10.10 -6.23
N GLU A 91 -3.47 9.44 -7.39
CA GLU A 91 -2.34 8.63 -7.90
C GLU A 91 -1.11 9.47 -8.27
N ARG A 92 -1.28 10.78 -8.49
CA ARG A 92 -0.18 11.73 -8.70
C ARG A 92 0.32 12.39 -7.42
N GLY A 93 -0.20 12.01 -6.25
CA GLY A 93 0.17 12.61 -4.96
C GLY A 93 -0.28 14.07 -4.79
N ARG A 94 -1.16 14.57 -5.67
CA ARG A 94 -1.60 15.97 -5.68
C ARG A 94 -2.72 16.25 -4.70
N THR A 95 -3.28 15.23 -4.05
CA THR A 95 -4.33 15.37 -3.03
C THR A 95 -4.33 14.17 -2.11
N THR A 96 -4.43 14.43 -0.81
CA THR A 96 -4.63 13.41 0.21
C THR A 96 -6.12 13.02 0.24
N PRO A 97 -6.48 11.79 -0.15
CA PRO A 97 -7.86 11.32 -0.05
C PRO A 97 -8.27 11.16 1.42
N ASP A 98 -9.55 11.31 1.71
CA ASP A 98 -10.11 10.93 3.00
C ASP A 98 -10.13 9.40 3.17
N PHE A 99 -10.28 8.95 4.41
CA PHE A 99 -10.35 7.53 4.73
C PHE A 99 -11.49 6.81 3.99
N ALA A 100 -12.62 7.50 3.79
CA ALA A 100 -13.76 6.96 3.07
C ALA A 100 -13.43 6.63 1.60
N THR A 101 -12.69 7.52 0.93
CA THR A 101 -12.24 7.34 -0.45
C THR A 101 -11.21 6.23 -0.56
N VAL A 102 -10.24 6.17 0.36
CA VAL A 102 -9.26 5.07 0.41
C VAL A 102 -9.98 3.74 0.58
N ARG A 103 -10.95 3.64 1.50
CA ARG A 103 -11.73 2.43 1.72
C ARG A 103 -12.48 1.98 0.47
N LYS A 104 -13.13 2.90 -0.25
CA LYS A 104 -13.83 2.59 -1.51
C LYS A 104 -12.89 2.02 -2.57
N LEU A 105 -11.70 2.60 -2.71
CA LEU A 105 -10.69 2.14 -3.65
C LEU A 105 -10.18 0.73 -3.31
N VAL A 106 -9.91 0.47 -2.03
CA VAL A 106 -9.47 -0.86 -1.56
C VAL A 106 -10.55 -1.92 -1.81
N LEU A 107 -11.80 -1.63 -1.46
CA LEU A 107 -12.91 -2.58 -1.69
C LEU A 107 -13.10 -2.89 -3.18
N ALA A 108 -12.97 -1.88 -4.05
CA ALA A 108 -13.06 -2.07 -5.49
C ALA A 108 -11.92 -2.93 -6.05
N MET A 109 -10.71 -2.81 -5.52
CA MET A 109 -9.57 -3.65 -5.89
C MET A 109 -9.73 -5.09 -5.38
N ASN A 110 -10.13 -5.27 -4.12
CA ASN A 110 -10.41 -6.61 -3.56
C ASN A 110 -11.43 -7.38 -4.41
N ALA A 111 -12.55 -6.73 -4.74
CA ALA A 111 -13.59 -7.35 -5.56
C ALA A 111 -13.09 -7.73 -6.97
N ALA A 112 -12.16 -6.95 -7.53
CA ALA A 112 -11.54 -7.27 -8.82
C ALA A 112 -10.60 -8.48 -8.71
N GLU A 113 -9.79 -8.53 -7.64
CA GLU A 113 -8.87 -9.63 -7.34
C GLU A 113 -9.65 -10.94 -7.12
N GLU A 114 -10.76 -10.89 -6.37
CA GLU A 114 -11.66 -12.03 -6.15
C GLU A 114 -12.31 -12.53 -7.43
N ALA A 115 -12.80 -11.62 -8.30
CA ALA A 115 -13.40 -11.99 -9.58
C ALA A 115 -12.38 -12.64 -10.53
N ALA A 116 -11.14 -12.15 -10.54
CA ALA A 116 -10.05 -12.74 -11.30
C ALA A 116 -9.71 -14.16 -10.80
N ALA A 117 -9.66 -14.36 -9.48
CA ALA A 117 -9.42 -15.68 -8.88
C ALA A 117 -10.52 -16.69 -9.23
N GLN A 118 -11.80 -16.29 -9.18
CA GLN A 118 -12.94 -17.15 -9.53
C GLN A 118 -12.94 -17.56 -11.01
N THR A 119 -12.54 -16.64 -11.89
CA THR A 119 -12.44 -16.92 -13.33
C THR A 119 -11.37 -17.98 -13.60
N SER A 120 -10.19 -17.86 -12.96
CA SER A 120 -9.09 -18.82 -13.13
C SER A 120 -9.43 -20.24 -12.67
N LEU A 121 -10.21 -20.40 -11.58
CA LEU A 121 -10.67 -21.70 -11.07
C LEU A 121 -11.71 -22.35 -12.01
N ALA A 122 -12.57 -21.54 -12.64
CA ALA A 122 -13.56 -22.02 -13.60
C ALA A 122 -12.90 -22.50 -14.90
N ASP A 123 -11.87 -21.80 -15.38
CA ASP A 123 -11.18 -22.16 -16.62
C ASP A 123 -10.31 -23.42 -16.45
N ALA A 124 -9.63 -23.59 -15.31
CA ALA A 124 -8.90 -24.81 -14.98
C ALA A 124 -9.80 -26.06 -14.88
N SER A 125 -11.05 -25.89 -14.44
CA SER A 125 -12.01 -26.99 -14.34
C SER A 125 -12.53 -27.45 -15.71
N ARG A 126 -12.64 -26.54 -16.68
CA ARG A 126 -13.10 -26.83 -18.05
C ARG A 126 -12.07 -27.61 -18.88
N GLU A 127 -10.77 -27.34 -18.70
CA GLU A 127 -9.70 -28.06 -19.39
C GLU A 127 -9.53 -29.51 -18.89
N ASN A 128 -9.79 -29.74 -17.59
CA ASN A 128 -9.63 -31.06 -16.97
C ASN A 128 -10.79 -32.03 -17.30
N GLU A 129 -11.99 -31.53 -17.64
CA GLU A 129 -13.09 -32.36 -18.15
C GLU A 129 -12.92 -32.74 -19.62
N SER A 130 -12.28 -31.87 -20.41
CA SER A 130 -12.06 -32.08 -21.85
C SER A 130 -11.03 -33.19 -22.11
N THR A 131 -10.01 -33.30 -21.26
CA THR A 131 -8.97 -34.35 -21.35
C THR A 131 -9.45 -35.72 -20.88
N LYS A 132 -10.39 -35.80 -19.92
CA LYS A 132 -10.97 -37.07 -19.46
C LYS A 132 -11.94 -37.74 -20.44
N ARG A 133 -12.58 -36.98 -21.34
CA ARG A 133 -13.49 -37.55 -22.35
C ARG A 133 -12.76 -38.26 -23.50
N THR A 134 -11.53 -37.86 -23.80
CA THR A 134 -10.76 -38.44 -24.92
C THR A 134 -10.11 -39.80 -24.57
N GLN A 135 -9.88 -40.10 -23.28
CA GLN A 135 -9.25 -41.36 -22.83
C GLN A 135 -10.22 -42.52 -22.54
N LYS A 136 -11.54 -42.33 -22.71
CA LYS A 136 -12.56 -43.38 -22.43
C LYS A 136 -13.11 -44.06 -23.70
N GLN A 137 -12.51 -43.82 -24.87
CA GLN A 137 -12.94 -44.39 -26.15
C GLN A 137 -11.95 -45.39 -26.78
N GLU A 138 -10.88 -45.76 -26.07
CA GLU A 138 -10.02 -46.91 -26.40
C GLU A 138 -10.27 -48.06 -25.42
#